data_AF-A0A2K4ZEA5-F1
#
_entry.id   AF-A0A2K4ZEA5-F1
#
_cell.length_a   1.000
_cell.length_b   1.000
_cell.length_c   1.000
_cell.angle_alpha   90.00
_cell.angle_beta   90.00
_cell.angle_gamma   90.00
#
_symmetry.space_group_name_H-M   'P 1'
#
loop_
_entity.id
_entity.type
_entity.pdbx_description
1 polymer ?
#
loop_
_entity_poly.entity_id
_entity_poly.type
_entity_poly.pdbx_seq_one_letter_code
_entity_poly.pdbx_strand_id
1 'polypeptide(L)'
;MITVRMIQYWNDYHKKELREQFRDLKELEDWIFGQMRVDYSSEHGRNLLSFPKCDTEYWIYEISVRPEYGGYVYWIKLIEDSDMGIVFSDGTFTAGQKHCTRAVREWLAGCEARKRNPTFHFAEDEAGAKGDSDSCGQDVEKCTRSCAVSHCRNTENGDSKDSCISGFVVKRAIGRIHGAGGCDAEDEYAKGYDDGIAVALDILLKETGYCLDDVLEMDEHYSLKQ
;
A
#
# COMPACT_ATOMS: atom_id res chain seq x y z
N MET A 1 -13.18 -14.03 -27.12
CA MET A 1 -11.78 -13.81 -26.70
C MET A 1 -11.57 -12.31 -26.70
N ILE A 2 -10.88 -11.76 -25.69
CA ILE A 2 -10.65 -10.33 -25.60
C ILE A 2 -9.17 -10.00 -25.84
N THR A 3 -8.93 -8.88 -26.50
CA THR A 3 -7.61 -8.28 -26.68
C THR A 3 -7.54 -7.01 -25.86
N VAL A 4 -6.51 -6.88 -25.05
CA VAL A 4 -6.31 -5.76 -24.14
C VAL A 4 -5.07 -5.00 -24.56
N ARG A 5 -5.22 -3.69 -24.76
CA ARG A 5 -4.09 -2.77 -24.98
C ARG A 5 -3.84 -1.99 -23.71
N MET A 6 -2.62 -2.08 -23.21
CA MET A 6 -2.20 -1.43 -21.98
C MET A 6 -0.85 -0.73 -22.15
N ILE A 7 -0.58 0.26 -21.32
CA ILE A 7 0.71 0.94 -21.24
C ILE A 7 1.37 0.50 -19.93
N GLN A 8 2.54 -0.11 -20.03
CA GLN A 8 3.44 -0.28 -18.89
C GLN A 8 4.29 0.99 -18.76
N TYR A 9 4.10 1.70 -17.66
CA TYR A 9 4.78 2.96 -17.36
C TYR A 9 5.78 2.77 -16.23
N TRP A 10 7.01 3.21 -16.45
CA TRP A 10 8.05 3.34 -15.43
C TRP A 10 8.20 4.82 -15.05
N ASN A 11 8.57 5.07 -13.79
CA ASN A 11 8.68 6.42 -13.23
C ASN A 11 9.73 7.32 -13.93
N ASP A 12 10.54 6.77 -14.81
CA ASP A 12 11.60 7.40 -15.63
C ASP A 12 11.12 7.79 -17.05
N TYR A 13 9.81 7.99 -17.23
CA TYR A 13 9.15 8.28 -18.50
C TYR A 13 9.22 7.17 -19.55
N HIS A 14 9.74 5.98 -19.23
CA HIS A 14 9.70 4.85 -20.15
C HIS A 14 8.28 4.28 -20.22
N LYS A 15 7.71 4.34 -21.42
CA LYS A 15 6.40 3.79 -21.76
C LYS A 15 6.59 2.64 -22.73
N LYS A 16 6.07 1.48 -22.37
CA LYS A 16 5.97 0.32 -23.26
C LYS A 16 4.50 0.01 -23.51
N GLU A 17 4.08 0.03 -24.77
CA GLU A 17 2.76 -0.50 -25.14
C GLU A 17 2.81 -2.02 -25.12
N LEU A 18 1.82 -2.62 -24.45
CA LEU A 18 1.61 -4.06 -24.39
C LEU A 18 0.25 -4.38 -24.99
N ARG A 19 0.20 -5.51 -25.71
CA ARG A 19 -1.02 -6.05 -26.30
C ARG A 19 -1.12 -7.51 -25.88
N GLU A 20 -2.04 -7.78 -24.96
CA GLU A 20 -2.24 -9.11 -24.39
C GLU A 20 -3.61 -9.65 -24.78
N GLN A 21 -3.76 -10.98 -24.79
CA GLN A 21 -5.01 -11.65 -25.10
C GLN A 21 -5.48 -12.46 -23.91
N PHE A 22 -6.78 -12.41 -23.65
CA PHE A 22 -7.44 -13.16 -22.58
C PHE A 22 -8.68 -13.85 -23.16
N ARG A 23 -9.10 -14.96 -22.56
CA ARG A 23 -10.30 -15.70 -22.97
C ARG A 23 -11.56 -14.85 -22.78
N ASP A 24 -11.66 -14.18 -21.64
CA ASP A 24 -12.80 -13.36 -21.24
C ASP A 24 -12.41 -12.28 -20.20
N LEU A 25 -13.40 -11.49 -19.79
CA LEU A 25 -13.23 -10.47 -18.75
C LEU A 25 -12.92 -11.06 -17.37
N LYS A 26 -13.28 -12.32 -17.10
CA LYS A 26 -13.00 -12.98 -15.83
C LYS A 26 -11.52 -13.33 -15.71
N GLU A 27 -10.92 -13.86 -16.78
CA GLU A 27 -9.49 -14.11 -16.82
C GLU A 27 -8.68 -12.81 -16.72
N LEU A 28 -9.14 -11.72 -17.36
CA LEU A 28 -8.52 -10.41 -17.19
C LEU A 28 -8.62 -9.91 -15.74
N GLU A 29 -9.78 -10.07 -15.10
CA GLU A 29 -9.96 -9.75 -13.68
C GLU A 29 -8.95 -10.51 -12.82
N ASP A 30 -8.87 -11.84 -12.98
CA ASP A 30 -7.94 -12.68 -12.23
C ASP A 30 -6.48 -12.30 -12.49
N TRP A 31 -6.14 -11.95 -13.73
CA TRP A 31 -4.82 -11.42 -14.06
C TRP A 31 -4.51 -10.11 -13.34
N ILE A 32 -5.44 -9.14 -13.35
CA ILE A 32 -5.30 -7.83 -12.67
C ILE A 32 -5.00 -8.03 -11.18
N PHE A 33 -5.81 -8.83 -10.50
CA PHE A 33 -5.62 -9.08 -9.06
C PHE A 33 -4.37 -9.92 -8.80
N GLY A 34 -4.03 -10.85 -9.69
CA GLY A 34 -2.81 -11.66 -9.63
C GLY A 34 -1.52 -10.85 -9.78
N GLN A 35 -1.58 -9.65 -10.38
CA GLN A 35 -0.42 -8.75 -10.42
C GLN A 35 -0.11 -8.11 -9.06
N MET A 36 -1.09 -7.99 -8.16
CA MET A 36 -0.95 -7.16 -6.97
C MET A 36 -0.10 -7.84 -5.89
N ARG A 37 0.99 -7.20 -5.49
CA ARG A 37 1.91 -7.66 -4.42
C ARG A 37 1.84 -6.79 -3.16
N VAL A 38 1.08 -5.70 -3.22
CA VAL A 38 0.86 -4.74 -2.15
C VAL A 38 -0.58 -4.82 -1.64
N ASP A 39 -0.78 -4.41 -0.38
CA ASP A 39 -2.12 -4.29 0.18
C ASP A 39 -2.86 -3.10 -0.45
N TYR A 40 -3.65 -3.42 -1.47
CA TYR A 40 -4.54 -2.49 -2.18
C TYR A 40 -5.91 -2.31 -1.52
N SER A 41 -6.20 -3.06 -0.46
CA SER A 41 -7.47 -3.02 0.27
C SER A 41 -7.48 -1.93 1.36
N SER A 42 -6.29 -1.57 1.86
CA SER A 42 -6.12 -0.50 2.83
C SER A 42 -6.47 0.89 2.27
N GLU A 43 -6.77 1.83 3.17
CA GLU A 43 -7.01 3.24 2.79
C GLU A 43 -5.80 3.85 2.07
N HIS A 44 -4.59 3.48 2.48
CA HIS A 44 -3.34 3.93 1.87
C HIS A 44 -3.09 3.28 0.49
N GLY A 45 -3.57 2.05 0.30
CA GLY A 45 -3.46 1.29 -0.94
C GLY A 45 -4.57 1.56 -1.97
N ARG A 46 -5.60 2.31 -1.62
CA ARG A 46 -6.80 2.49 -2.46
C ARG A 46 -6.53 3.06 -3.85
N ASN A 47 -5.43 3.79 -4.04
CA ASN A 47 -5.03 4.40 -5.31
C ASN A 47 -4.07 3.51 -6.13
N LEU A 48 -3.60 2.38 -5.57
CA LEU A 48 -2.68 1.46 -6.24
C LEU A 48 -3.42 0.61 -7.28
N LEU A 49 -4.70 0.31 -7.03
CA LEU A 49 -5.59 -0.36 -7.97
C LEU A 49 -6.85 0.49 -8.12
N SER A 50 -7.13 1.02 -9.31
CA SER A 50 -8.27 1.92 -9.54
C SER A 50 -9.06 1.51 -10.77
N PHE A 51 -10.38 1.42 -10.62
CA PHE A 51 -11.31 1.12 -11.70
C PHE A 51 -12.19 2.34 -12.01
N PRO A 52 -12.39 2.69 -13.29
CA PRO A 52 -13.31 3.75 -13.68
C PRO A 52 -14.77 3.35 -13.39
N LYS A 53 -15.60 4.32 -13.02
CA LYS A 53 -17.04 4.08 -12.79
C LYS A 53 -17.82 3.95 -14.09
N CYS A 54 -17.37 4.67 -15.14
CA CYS A 54 -18.00 4.70 -16.45
C CYS A 54 -19.49 5.13 -16.46
N ASP A 55 -19.93 5.90 -15.45
CA ASP A 55 -21.30 6.43 -15.36
C ASP A 55 -21.54 7.55 -16.38
N THR A 56 -20.54 8.40 -16.59
CA THR A 56 -20.51 9.44 -17.62
C THR A 56 -19.18 9.38 -18.37
N GLU A 57 -19.11 10.00 -19.54
CA GLU A 57 -17.90 10.04 -20.38
C GLU A 57 -16.67 10.60 -19.64
N TYR A 58 -16.88 11.59 -18.76
CA TYR A 58 -15.82 12.15 -17.91
C TYR A 58 -15.22 11.12 -16.94
N TRP A 59 -16.01 10.14 -16.50
CA TRP A 59 -15.59 9.08 -15.57
C TRP A 59 -15.05 7.82 -16.27
N ILE A 60 -14.84 7.88 -17.59
CA ILE A 60 -14.13 6.84 -18.34
C ILE A 60 -12.66 7.28 -18.44
N TYR A 61 -11.82 6.66 -17.61
CA TYR A 61 -10.37 6.81 -17.57
C TYR A 61 -9.74 5.42 -17.49
N GLU A 62 -8.40 5.30 -17.52
CA GLU A 62 -7.74 3.99 -17.48
C GLU A 62 -8.05 3.15 -16.24
N ILE A 63 -7.98 1.83 -16.38
CA ILE A 63 -7.82 0.97 -15.21
C ILE A 63 -6.35 1.01 -14.83
N SER A 64 -6.06 1.50 -13.62
CA SER A 64 -4.69 1.65 -13.12
C SER A 64 -4.37 0.48 -12.19
N VAL A 65 -3.32 -0.26 -12.51
CA VAL A 65 -2.82 -1.39 -11.73
C VAL A 65 -1.37 -1.11 -11.36
N ARG A 66 -1.09 -0.90 -10.08
CA ARG A 66 0.26 -0.71 -9.52
C ARG A 66 0.60 -1.89 -8.62
N PRO A 67 1.32 -2.90 -9.15
CA PRO A 67 1.69 -4.11 -8.42
C PRO A 67 2.46 -3.89 -7.13
N GLU A 68 3.39 -2.93 -7.15
CA GLU A 68 4.28 -2.61 -6.03
C GLU A 68 4.65 -1.13 -5.99
N TYR A 69 5.14 -0.67 -4.83
CA TYR A 69 5.61 0.71 -4.67
C TYR A 69 6.93 0.91 -5.44
N GLY A 70 7.04 2.03 -6.16
CA GLY A 70 8.24 2.36 -6.95
C GLY A 70 8.43 1.56 -8.24
N GLY A 71 7.63 0.51 -8.46
CA GLY A 71 7.66 -0.30 -9.68
C GLY A 71 6.86 0.30 -10.84
N TYR A 72 6.66 -0.53 -11.87
CA TYR A 72 5.86 -0.16 -13.02
C TYR A 72 4.36 -0.04 -12.68
N VAL A 73 3.66 0.79 -13.46
CA VAL A 73 2.20 0.88 -13.43
C VAL A 73 1.67 0.40 -14.77
N TYR A 74 0.70 -0.51 -14.74
CA TYR A 74 -0.08 -0.83 -15.93
C TYR A 74 -1.29 0.08 -16.00
N TRP A 75 -1.44 0.77 -17.13
CA TRP A 75 -2.66 1.45 -17.49
C TRP A 75 -3.35 0.66 -18.59
N ILE A 76 -4.46 0.01 -18.25
CA ILE A 76 -5.31 -0.66 -19.23
C ILE A 76 -6.14 0.44 -19.91
N LYS A 77 -5.91 0.63 -21.20
CA LYS A 77 -6.45 1.74 -21.98
C LYS A 77 -7.62 1.32 -22.86
N LEU A 78 -7.60 0.09 -23.37
CA LEU A 78 -8.60 -0.42 -24.31
C LEU A 78 -8.79 -1.92 -24.14
N ILE A 79 -10.06 -2.36 -24.18
CA ILE A 79 -10.47 -3.77 -24.23
C ILE A 79 -11.34 -3.95 -25.47
N GLU A 80 -10.93 -4.86 -26.33
CA GLU A 80 -11.62 -5.23 -27.56
C GLU A 80 -12.06 -6.69 -27.46
N ASP A 81 -13.33 -6.94 -27.67
CA ASP A 81 -13.89 -8.28 -27.80
C ASP A 81 -13.88 -8.70 -29.27
N SER A 82 -13.55 -9.97 -29.52
CA SER A 82 -13.46 -10.54 -30.88
C SER A 82 -14.73 -10.40 -31.70
N ASP A 83 -15.89 -10.45 -31.05
CA ASP A 83 -17.19 -10.53 -31.71
C ASP A 83 -17.96 -9.19 -31.62
N MET A 84 -17.78 -8.46 -30.52
CA MET A 84 -18.47 -7.18 -30.27
C MET A 84 -17.65 -5.94 -30.62
N GLY A 85 -16.35 -6.08 -30.89
CA GLY A 85 -15.45 -4.95 -31.11
C GLY A 85 -15.05 -4.27 -29.78
N ILE A 86 -14.83 -2.95 -29.81
CA ILE A 86 -14.32 -2.21 -28.64
C ILE A 86 -15.39 -2.16 -27.54
N VAL A 87 -15.15 -2.86 -26.43
CA VAL A 87 -16.07 -2.89 -25.28
C VAL A 87 -15.68 -1.89 -24.18
N PHE A 88 -14.44 -1.41 -24.19
CA PHE A 88 -13.91 -0.37 -23.31
C PHE A 88 -12.80 0.44 -24.01
N SER A 89 -12.83 1.76 -23.87
CA SER A 89 -11.74 2.65 -24.26
C SER A 89 -11.75 3.92 -23.42
N ASP A 90 -10.59 4.32 -22.92
CA ASP A 90 -10.38 5.61 -22.26
C ASP A 90 -10.10 6.77 -23.23
N GLY A 91 -10.09 6.49 -24.53
CA GLY A 91 -9.83 7.46 -25.59
C GLY A 91 -8.39 7.44 -26.13
N THR A 92 -7.42 6.83 -25.41
CA THR A 92 -5.99 6.87 -25.79
C THR A 92 -5.75 6.26 -27.17
N PHE A 93 -6.40 5.12 -27.46
CA PHE A 93 -6.21 4.38 -28.71
C PHE A 93 -7.37 4.55 -29.72
N THR A 94 -8.32 5.44 -29.42
CA THR A 94 -9.53 5.68 -30.21
C THR A 94 -9.71 7.17 -30.54
N ALA A 95 -8.60 7.89 -30.72
CA ALA A 95 -8.58 9.32 -31.06
C ALA A 95 -9.44 10.19 -30.11
N GLY A 96 -9.39 9.90 -28.81
CA GLY A 96 -10.15 10.60 -27.77
C GLY A 96 -11.57 10.08 -27.55
N GLN A 97 -12.08 9.16 -28.38
CA GLN A 97 -13.43 8.62 -28.22
C GLN A 97 -13.49 7.64 -27.06
N LYS A 98 -14.16 8.04 -25.97
CA LYS A 98 -14.34 7.21 -24.79
C LYS A 98 -15.53 6.30 -24.95
N HIS A 99 -15.38 5.04 -24.55
CA HIS A 99 -16.44 4.05 -24.68
C HIS A 99 -16.41 3.08 -23.51
N CYS A 100 -17.58 2.70 -23.00
CA CYS A 100 -17.71 1.63 -22.04
C CYS A 100 -19.09 0.99 -22.19
N THR A 101 -19.11 -0.29 -22.50
CA THR A 101 -20.35 -1.07 -22.60
C THR A 101 -20.96 -1.33 -21.23
N ARG A 102 -22.27 -1.64 -21.20
CA ARG A 102 -22.96 -2.01 -19.95
C ARG A 102 -22.30 -3.23 -19.26
N ALA A 103 -21.91 -4.24 -20.03
CA ALA A 103 -21.27 -5.44 -19.50
C ALA A 103 -19.93 -5.13 -18.82
N VAL A 104 -19.10 -4.28 -19.44
CA VAL A 104 -17.85 -3.83 -18.82
C VAL A 104 -18.12 -2.97 -17.59
N ARG A 105 -19.13 -2.10 -17.59
CA ARG A 105 -19.49 -1.31 -16.39
C ARG A 105 -19.89 -2.20 -15.21
N GLU A 106 -20.71 -3.22 -15.44
CA GLU A 106 -21.09 -4.21 -14.43
C GLU A 106 -19.86 -5.00 -13.93
N TRP A 107 -18.97 -5.39 -14.84
CA TRP A 107 -17.70 -6.04 -14.51
C TRP A 107 -16.76 -5.15 -13.67
N LEU A 108 -16.61 -3.87 -14.00
CA LEU A 108 -15.81 -2.90 -13.24
C LEU A 108 -16.37 -2.70 -11.82
N ALA A 109 -17.69 -2.65 -11.67
CA ALA A 109 -18.32 -2.60 -10.36
C ALA A 109 -18.05 -3.87 -9.54
N GLY A 110 -18.04 -5.04 -10.19
CA GLY A 110 -17.60 -6.30 -9.59
C GLY A 110 -16.13 -6.28 -9.14
N CYS A 111 -15.24 -5.70 -9.94
CA CYS A 111 -13.84 -5.52 -9.59
C CYS A 111 -13.67 -4.63 -8.35
N GLU A 112 -14.38 -3.50 -8.25
CA GLU A 112 -14.38 -2.66 -7.05
C GLU A 112 -14.94 -3.38 -5.82
N ALA A 113 -15.95 -4.24 -5.98
CA ALA A 113 -16.45 -5.08 -4.89
C ALA A 113 -15.39 -6.09 -4.42
N ARG A 114 -14.71 -6.78 -5.35
CA ARG A 114 -13.60 -7.71 -5.05
C ARG A 114 -12.42 -6.99 -4.41
N LYS A 115 -12.11 -5.76 -4.82
CA LYS A 115 -11.07 -4.94 -4.20
C LYS A 115 -11.33 -4.68 -2.72
N ARG A 116 -12.60 -4.44 -2.34
CA ARG A 116 -13.01 -4.22 -0.93
C ARG A 116 -12.98 -5.50 -0.10
N ASN A 117 -13.31 -6.63 -0.73
CA ASN A 117 -13.36 -7.94 -0.10
C ASN A 117 -12.48 -8.94 -0.88
N PRO A 118 -11.15 -8.84 -0.79
CA PRO A 118 -10.26 -9.68 -1.57
C PRO A 118 -10.36 -11.14 -1.13
N THR A 119 -10.61 -12.04 -2.07
CA THR A 119 -10.70 -13.48 -1.83
C THR A 119 -9.44 -14.17 -2.34
N PHE A 120 -8.81 -14.95 -1.47
CA PHE A 120 -7.63 -15.74 -1.77
C PHE A 120 -7.91 -17.22 -1.48
N HIS A 121 -7.53 -18.09 -2.39
CA HIS A 121 -7.65 -19.54 -2.23
C HIS A 121 -6.38 -20.07 -1.54
N PHE A 122 -6.32 -19.95 -0.21
CA PHE A 122 -5.30 -20.63 0.58
C PHE A 122 -5.63 -22.13 0.64
N ALA A 123 -4.61 -22.98 0.71
CA ALA A 123 -4.82 -24.39 1.00
C ALA A 123 -5.41 -24.54 2.41
N GLU A 124 -6.37 -25.46 2.57
CA GLU A 124 -6.85 -25.84 3.89
C GLU A 124 -5.81 -26.78 4.52
N ASP A 125 -4.92 -26.25 5.36
CA ASP A 125 -4.12 -27.08 6.25
C ASP A 125 -5.02 -27.54 7.41
N GLU A 126 -5.00 -28.85 7.68
CA GLU A 126 -5.92 -29.53 8.60
C GLU A 126 -6.08 -28.82 9.95
N ALA A 127 -7.33 -28.65 10.37
CA ALA A 127 -7.69 -28.09 11.66
C ALA A 127 -7.22 -28.98 12.83
N GLY A 128 -6.59 -28.37 13.85
CA GLY A 128 -6.66 -28.94 15.20
C GLY A 128 -5.52 -28.59 16.16
N ALA A 129 -5.72 -27.54 16.98
CA ALA A 129 -5.60 -27.65 18.44
C ALA A 129 -5.91 -26.29 19.09
N LYS A 130 -7.12 -26.16 19.64
CA LYS A 130 -7.35 -25.29 20.79
C LYS A 130 -6.49 -25.78 21.95
N GLY A 131 -5.71 -24.90 22.55
CA GLY A 131 -5.12 -25.08 23.88
C GLY A 131 -5.68 -24.00 24.79
N ASP A 132 -6.61 -24.39 25.64
CA ASP A 132 -7.17 -23.59 26.71
C ASP A 132 -6.09 -23.13 27.71
N SER A 133 -6.42 -22.02 28.35
CA SER A 133 -5.82 -21.44 29.55
C SER A 133 -5.29 -22.43 30.57
N ASP A 134 -4.10 -22.15 31.13
CA ASP A 134 -3.91 -22.34 32.57
C ASP A 134 -2.89 -21.37 33.20
N SER A 135 -3.14 -21.14 34.48
CA SER A 135 -2.76 -20.07 35.37
C SER A 135 -1.36 -20.19 36.00
N CYS A 136 -0.75 -19.05 36.32
CA CYS A 136 0.08 -18.90 37.53
C CYS A 136 0.23 -17.42 37.89
N GLY A 137 -0.32 -17.03 39.05
CA GLY A 137 -0.05 -15.73 39.67
C GLY A 137 1.03 -15.84 40.73
N GLN A 138 1.73 -14.73 41.01
CA GLN A 138 1.88 -14.15 42.35
C GLN A 138 2.82 -12.92 42.35
N ASP A 139 2.31 -11.86 42.99
CA ASP A 139 2.98 -10.97 43.95
C ASP A 139 3.99 -9.88 43.50
N VAL A 140 3.41 -8.68 43.29
CA VAL A 140 3.70 -7.38 43.94
C VAL A 140 5.00 -7.25 44.78
N GLU A 141 5.94 -6.39 44.36
CA GLU A 141 6.33 -5.19 45.14
C GLU A 141 7.31 -4.21 44.42
N LYS A 142 6.82 -2.96 44.29
CA LYS A 142 7.47 -1.63 44.39
C LYS A 142 8.93 -1.44 43.91
N CYS A 143 9.10 -0.51 42.96
CA CYS A 143 9.83 0.72 43.28
C CYS A 143 9.41 1.89 42.36
N THR A 144 8.69 2.84 42.94
CA THR A 144 8.52 4.20 42.44
C THR A 144 9.87 4.92 42.39
N ARG A 145 10.27 5.46 41.23
CA ARG A 145 11.09 6.68 41.15
C ARG A 145 10.93 7.35 39.78
N SER A 146 10.15 8.41 39.83
CA SER A 146 10.03 9.53 38.90
C SER A 146 11.39 10.00 38.36
N CYS A 147 11.44 10.32 37.07
CA CYS A 147 12.09 11.54 36.61
C CYS A 147 11.32 12.14 35.42
N ALA A 148 10.40 13.05 35.76
CA ALA A 148 9.93 14.23 35.03
C ALA A 148 9.95 14.21 33.49
N VAL A 149 8.80 13.88 32.90
CA VAL A 149 8.39 14.49 31.62
C VAL A 149 7.95 15.91 31.93
N SER A 150 8.66 16.90 31.39
CA SER A 150 8.26 18.30 31.43
C SER A 150 6.87 18.47 30.82
N HIS A 151 5.88 18.72 31.68
CA HIS A 151 4.60 19.27 31.30
C HIS A 151 4.81 20.69 30.74
N CYS A 152 4.45 20.90 29.48
CA CYS A 152 4.11 22.23 29.01
C CYS A 152 2.81 22.66 29.70
N ARG A 153 2.92 23.55 30.69
CA ARG A 153 1.79 24.36 31.17
C ARG A 153 1.65 25.56 30.23
N ASN A 154 0.56 25.62 29.48
CA ASN A 154 0.11 26.87 28.86
C ASN A 154 -0.91 27.55 29.78
N THR A 155 -0.56 28.75 30.23
CA THR A 155 -1.52 29.72 30.78
C THR A 155 -1.93 30.66 29.67
N GLU A 156 -3.22 30.59 29.34
CA GLU A 156 -4.13 31.63 28.86
C GLU A 156 -3.84 32.42 27.57
N ASN A 157 -4.88 32.37 26.72
CA ASN A 157 -5.27 33.26 25.62
C ASN A 157 -4.72 32.98 24.20
N GLY A 158 -5.65 32.55 23.34
CA GLY A 158 -5.58 32.70 21.88
C GLY A 158 -5.45 31.38 21.12
N ASP A 159 -6.39 31.13 20.20
CA ASP A 159 -6.48 29.96 19.31
C ASP A 159 -5.14 29.44 18.75
N SER A 160 -4.81 28.19 19.06
CA SER A 160 -3.97 27.31 18.21
C SER A 160 -4.25 25.85 18.59
N LYS A 161 -4.78 25.06 17.65
CA LYS A 161 -4.90 23.60 17.80
C LYS A 161 -3.58 22.96 17.35
N ASP A 162 -2.56 23.02 18.21
CA ASP A 162 -1.35 22.23 18.01
C ASP A 162 -1.61 20.79 18.46
N SER A 163 -1.75 19.88 17.49
CA SER A 163 -1.93 18.45 17.72
C SER A 163 -0.64 17.84 18.25
N CYS A 164 -0.59 17.51 19.54
CA CYS A 164 0.53 16.78 20.11
C CYS A 164 0.58 15.34 19.55
N ILE A 165 1.61 15.04 18.77
CA ILE A 165 1.88 13.68 18.29
C ILE A 165 2.46 12.86 19.44
N SER A 166 1.88 11.69 19.71
CA SER A 166 2.39 10.79 20.75
C SER A 166 3.81 10.32 20.40
N GLY A 167 4.74 10.45 21.37
CA GLY A 167 6.13 10.02 21.21
C GLY A 167 6.29 8.54 20.80
N PHE A 168 5.31 7.70 21.13
CA PHE A 168 5.26 6.31 20.69
C PHE A 168 5.17 6.17 19.16
N VAL A 169 4.42 7.06 18.50
CA VAL A 169 4.26 7.06 17.04
C VAL A 169 5.56 7.48 16.37
N VAL A 170 6.27 8.44 16.97
CA VAL A 170 7.57 8.94 16.49
C VAL A 170 8.63 7.85 16.61
N LYS A 171 8.74 7.19 17.77
CA LYS A 171 9.66 6.06 17.96
C LYS A 171 9.40 4.93 16.97
N ARG A 172 8.14 4.58 16.74
CA ARG A 172 7.76 3.55 15.76
C ARG A 172 8.13 3.92 14.32
N ALA A 173 8.05 5.21 13.97
CA ALA A 173 8.47 5.69 12.66
C ALA A 173 9.99 5.60 12.49
N ILE A 174 10.76 5.99 13.51
CA ILE A 174 12.22 5.89 13.53
C ILE A 174 12.66 4.43 13.34
N GLY A 175 12.07 3.48 14.07
CA GLY A 175 12.40 2.06 13.94
C GLY A 175 12.13 1.50 12.54
N ARG A 176 11.03 1.91 11.90
CA ARG A 176 10.70 1.51 10.52
C ARG A 176 11.64 2.10 9.48
N ILE A 177 12.09 3.34 9.66
CA ILE A 177 13.05 3.98 8.76
C ILE A 177 14.41 3.30 8.90
N HIS A 178 14.82 3.00 10.13
CA HIS A 178 16.05 2.23 10.40
C HIS A 178 16.01 0.84 9.75
N GLY A 179 14.92 0.10 9.90
CA GLY A 179 14.76 -1.22 9.28
C GLY A 179 14.58 -1.22 7.76
N ALA A 180 14.34 -0.06 7.15
CA ALA A 180 14.31 0.09 5.69
C ALA A 180 15.71 0.27 5.08
N GLY A 181 16.72 0.59 5.91
CA GLY A 181 18.13 0.59 5.51
C GLY A 181 18.58 -0.84 5.28
N GLY A 182 18.88 -1.17 4.03
CA GLY A 182 19.28 -2.51 3.64
C GLY A 182 20.77 -2.68 3.85
N CYS A 183 21.18 -3.25 4.98
CA CYS A 183 22.57 -3.68 5.14
C CYS A 183 22.92 -4.65 3.99
N ASP A 184 24.02 -4.37 3.29
CA ASP A 184 24.74 -5.24 2.33
C ASP A 184 24.60 -4.95 0.82
N ALA A 185 24.05 -3.80 0.40
CA ALA A 185 23.98 -3.50 -1.03
C ALA A 185 25.27 -2.79 -1.55
N GLU A 186 26.02 -3.46 -2.43
CA GLU A 186 27.32 -2.98 -2.93
C GLU A 186 27.23 -1.97 -4.10
N ASP A 187 26.07 -1.87 -4.75
CA ASP A 187 25.88 -0.98 -5.89
C ASP A 187 25.73 0.50 -5.48
N GLU A 188 26.08 1.40 -6.40
CA GLU A 188 26.18 2.84 -6.16
C GLU A 188 24.82 3.50 -5.89
N TYR A 189 23.73 2.88 -6.37
CA TYR A 189 22.36 3.35 -6.14
C TYR A 189 21.90 3.05 -4.71
N ALA A 190 22.17 1.84 -4.22
CA ALA A 190 21.80 1.43 -2.89
C ALA A 190 22.59 2.16 -1.80
N LYS A 191 23.87 2.48 -2.05
CA LYS A 191 24.67 3.35 -1.16
C LYS A 191 24.03 4.73 -0.98
N GLY A 192 23.56 5.34 -2.06
CA GLY A 192 22.87 6.63 -1.99
C GLY A 192 21.51 6.56 -1.27
N TYR A 193 20.84 5.41 -1.33
CA TYR A 193 19.61 5.14 -0.58
C TYR A 193 19.87 5.02 0.92
N ASP A 194 20.92 4.29 1.32
CA ASP A 194 21.33 4.15 2.72
C ASP A 194 21.84 5.49 3.31
N ASP A 195 22.59 6.28 2.54
CA ASP A 195 23.00 7.63 2.93
C ASP A 195 21.78 8.55 3.18
N GLY A 196 20.76 8.43 2.33
CA GLY A 196 19.49 9.16 2.48
C GLY A 196 18.71 8.75 3.73
N ILE A 197 18.69 7.46 4.05
CA ILE A 197 18.06 6.91 5.27
C ILE A 197 18.82 7.39 6.52
N ALA A 198 20.15 7.40 6.49
CA ALA A 198 20.97 7.88 7.60
C ALA A 198 20.71 9.36 7.90
N VAL A 199 20.63 10.22 6.87
CA VAL A 199 20.29 11.65 7.03
C VAL A 199 18.88 11.84 7.58
N ALA A 200 17.90 11.07 7.10
CA ALA A 200 16.53 11.15 7.59
C ALA A 200 16.43 10.75 9.07
N LEU A 201 17.16 9.72 9.50
CA LEU A 201 17.24 9.30 10.89
C LEU A 201 17.92 10.36 11.77
N ASP A 202 19.05 10.93 11.32
CA ASP A 202 19.74 11.99 12.07
C ASP A 202 18.83 13.19 12.33
N ILE A 203 18.10 13.66 11.32
CA ILE A 203 17.13 14.75 11.46
C ILE A 203 16.06 14.38 12.49
N LEU A 204 15.47 13.20 12.40
CA LEU A 204 14.41 12.77 13.31
C LEU A 204 14.91 12.65 14.75
N LEU A 205 16.06 12.02 14.97
CA LEU A 205 16.63 11.85 16.31
C LEU A 205 16.98 13.22 16.93
N LYS A 206 17.55 14.13 16.13
CA LYS A 206 17.92 15.48 16.57
C LYS A 206 16.72 16.37 16.90
N GLU A 207 15.68 16.35 16.08
CA GLU A 207 14.48 17.19 16.26
C GLU A 207 13.57 16.66 17.37
N THR A 208 13.59 15.35 17.63
CA THR A 208 12.71 14.72 18.62
C THR A 208 13.39 14.45 19.96
N GLY A 209 14.73 14.48 19.99
CA GLY A 209 15.55 14.18 21.17
C GLY A 209 15.56 12.71 21.57
N TYR A 210 15.08 11.79 20.72
CA TYR A 210 15.11 10.36 20.99
C TYR A 210 16.49 9.77 20.64
N CYS A 211 16.91 8.75 21.41
CA CYS A 211 18.07 7.94 21.08
C CYS A 211 17.62 6.70 20.29
N LEU A 212 18.42 6.29 19.30
CA LEU A 212 18.10 5.13 18.46
C LEU A 212 18.07 3.83 19.28
N ASP A 213 18.98 3.69 20.25
CA ASP A 213 19.03 2.53 21.15
C ASP A 213 17.71 2.34 21.92
N ASP A 214 17.14 3.43 22.46
CA ASP A 214 15.84 3.42 23.15
C ASP A 214 14.65 3.06 22.23
N VAL A 215 14.83 3.18 20.90
CA VAL A 215 13.81 2.83 19.90
C VAL A 215 13.92 1.35 19.55
N LEU A 216 15.13 0.83 19.41
CA LEU A 216 15.38 -0.58 19.07
C LEU A 216 15.07 -1.51 20.25
N GLU A 217 15.36 -1.10 21.48
CA GLU A 217 14.97 -1.84 22.69
C GLU A 217 13.44 -1.98 22.85
N MET A 218 12.67 -1.04 22.32
CA MET A 218 11.21 -1.15 22.28
C MET A 218 10.73 -2.23 21.30
N ASP A 219 11.35 -2.38 20.13
CA ASP A 219 10.92 -3.38 19.13
C ASP A 219 11.32 -4.82 19.53
N GLU A 220 12.44 -5.02 20.24
CA GLU A 220 12.82 -6.33 20.78
C GLU A 220 11.84 -6.85 21.85
N HIS A 221 11.28 -5.96 22.66
CA HIS A 221 10.34 -6.32 23.72
C HIS A 221 8.94 -6.75 23.19
N TYR A 222 8.65 -6.48 21.91
CA TYR A 222 7.41 -6.88 21.22
C TYR A 222 7.61 -8.02 20.21
N SER A 223 8.84 -8.31 19.77
CA SER A 223 9.14 -9.50 18.94
C SER A 223 9.06 -10.81 19.73
N LEU A 224 9.13 -10.77 21.06
CA LEU A 224 8.94 -11.92 21.96
C LEU A 224 7.47 -12.17 22.35
N LYS A 225 6.51 -11.46 21.73
CA LYS A 225 5.07 -11.60 21.98
C LYS A 225 4.23 -11.96 20.74
N GLN A 226 4.86 -12.34 19.62
CA GLN A 226 4.19 -13.04 18.52
C GLN A 226 4.49 -14.53 18.61
#